data_AF-A0A3N5SH95-F1
#
_entry.id   AF-A0A3N5SH95-F1
#
_cell.length_a   1.000
_cell.length_b   1.000
_cell.length_c   1.000
_cell.angle_alpha   90.00
_cell.angle_beta   90.00
_cell.angle_gamma   90.00
#
_symmetry.space_group_name_H-M   'P 1'
#
loop_
_entity.id
_entity.type
_entity.pdbx_description
1 polymer ?
#
loop_
_entity_poly.entity_id
_entity_poly.type
_entity_poly.pdbx_seq_one_letter_code
_entity_poly.pdbx_strand_id
1 'polypeptide(L)'
;MDGYGILLGIVGLIAGFLVAFWLKGRIVSQKVKAAEKEAAGIIEESKHKAETLLKEAEVGTKETLFRMKSDFDNEAKETRAELKKRETRLVQKEETLDRKLEQVEQRDQEFTRRERLVQKREQKIEARELECDTLLEEQKRQLEKICGLTSEQAKDLLIRAMENEARFEAAKLVKKIENE
;
A
#
# COMPACT_ATOMS: atom_id res chain seq x y z
N MET A 1 -104.79 -48.55 -60.09
CA MET A 1 -104.46 -47.25 -59.47
C MET A 1 -103.13 -47.31 -58.70
N ASP A 2 -102.44 -48.45 -58.75
CA ASP A 2 -101.39 -48.81 -57.80
C ASP A 2 -99.98 -48.41 -58.26
N GLY A 3 -99.77 -48.15 -59.55
CA GLY A 3 -98.48 -47.72 -60.11
C GLY A 3 -98.10 -46.26 -59.81
N TYR A 4 -99.07 -45.35 -59.67
CA TYR A 4 -98.82 -43.92 -59.44
C TYR A 4 -98.28 -43.65 -58.02
N GLY A 5 -98.74 -44.39 -57.01
CA GLY A 5 -98.27 -44.27 -55.63
C GLY A 5 -96.81 -44.69 -55.46
N ILE A 6 -96.39 -45.76 -56.14
CA ILE A 6 -95.00 -46.24 -56.14
C ILE A 6 -94.07 -45.23 -56.82
N LEU A 7 -94.51 -44.64 -57.94
CA LEU A 7 -93.76 -43.63 -58.68
C LEU A 7 -93.57 -42.34 -57.86
N LEU A 8 -94.61 -41.86 -57.18
CA LEU A 8 -94.53 -40.73 -56.26
C LEU A 8 -93.60 -40.99 -55.06
N GLY A 9 -93.63 -42.21 -54.51
CA GLY A 9 -92.72 -42.62 -53.43
C GLY A 9 -91.25 -42.61 -53.85
N ILE A 10 -90.94 -43.11 -55.05
CA ILE A 10 -89.58 -43.10 -55.61
C ILE A 10 -89.10 -41.66 -55.85
N VAL A 11 -89.93 -40.80 -56.42
CA VAL A 11 -89.60 -39.37 -56.63
C VAL A 11 -89.36 -38.66 -55.31
N GLY A 12 -90.18 -38.93 -54.28
CA GLY A 12 -89.98 -38.38 -52.93
C GLY A 12 -88.67 -38.83 -52.28
N LEU A 13 -88.30 -40.11 -52.44
CA LEU A 13 -87.02 -40.64 -51.96
C LEU A 13 -85.82 -40.00 -52.68
N ILE A 14 -85.89 -39.85 -54.00
CA ILE A 14 -84.84 -39.21 -54.80
C ILE A 14 -84.71 -37.73 -54.40
N ALA A 15 -85.82 -37.01 -54.29
CA ALA A 15 -85.81 -35.61 -53.87
C ALA A 15 -85.27 -35.44 -52.43
N GLY A 16 -85.69 -36.30 -51.50
CA GLY A 16 -85.19 -36.30 -50.12
C GLY A 16 -83.70 -36.61 -50.05
N PHE A 17 -83.21 -37.57 -50.83
CA PHE A 17 -81.78 -37.90 -50.91
C PHE A 17 -80.96 -36.73 -51.49
N LEU A 18 -81.44 -36.07 -52.55
CA LEU A 18 -80.77 -34.91 -53.15
C LEU A 18 -80.68 -33.73 -52.16
N VAL A 19 -81.76 -33.44 -51.43
CA VAL A 19 -81.79 -32.39 -50.41
C VAL A 19 -80.86 -32.73 -49.25
N ALA A 20 -80.86 -33.97 -48.76
CA ALA A 20 -79.97 -34.42 -47.70
C ALA A 20 -78.49 -34.36 -48.12
N PHE A 21 -78.17 -34.75 -49.36
CA PHE A 21 -76.83 -34.67 -49.92
C PHE A 21 -76.36 -33.21 -50.05
N TRP A 22 -77.23 -32.31 -50.51
CA TRP A 22 -76.93 -30.88 -50.63
C TRP A 22 -76.71 -30.21 -49.26
N LEU A 23 -77.58 -30.49 -48.28
CA LEU A 23 -77.42 -30.02 -46.90
C LEU A 23 -76.13 -30.54 -46.26
N LYS A 24 -75.82 -31.83 -46.45
CA LYS A 24 -74.58 -32.43 -45.95
C LYS A 24 -73.35 -31.75 -46.57
N GLY A 25 -73.36 -31.49 -47.88
CA GLY A 25 -72.29 -30.76 -48.56
C GLY A 25 -72.10 -29.34 -48.00
N ARG A 26 -73.19 -28.62 -47.73
CA ARG A 26 -73.14 -27.27 -47.14
C ARG A 26 -72.60 -27.27 -45.71
N ILE A 27 -73.02 -28.21 -44.87
CA ILE A 27 -72.53 -28.35 -43.48
C ILE A 27 -71.04 -28.70 -43.47
N VAL A 28 -70.61 -29.65 -44.30
CA VAL A 28 -69.18 -30.01 -44.41
C VAL A 28 -68.36 -28.82 -44.88
N SER A 29 -68.81 -28.10 -45.92
CA SER A 29 -68.12 -26.89 -46.40
C SER A 29 -68.04 -25.80 -45.32
N GLN A 30 -69.09 -25.59 -44.53
CA GLN A 30 -69.08 -24.65 -43.41
C GLN A 30 -68.11 -25.08 -42.31
N LYS A 31 -68.05 -26.37 -41.96
CA LYS A 31 -67.10 -26.90 -40.99
C LYS A 31 -65.65 -26.74 -41.45
N VAL A 32 -65.37 -27.01 -42.73
CA VAL A 32 -64.05 -26.81 -43.33
C VAL A 32 -63.65 -25.34 -43.27
N LYS A 33 -64.55 -24.42 -43.70
CA LYS A 33 -64.30 -22.98 -43.61
C LYS A 33 -64.09 -22.48 -42.18
N ALA A 34 -64.83 -23.02 -41.21
CA ALA A 34 -64.65 -22.69 -39.80
C ALA A 34 -63.28 -23.16 -39.29
N ALA A 35 -62.89 -24.39 -39.60
CA ALA A 35 -61.58 -24.95 -39.24
C ALA A 35 -60.43 -24.19 -39.91
N GLU A 36 -60.55 -23.81 -41.18
CA GLU A 36 -59.57 -22.97 -41.88
C GLU A 36 -59.45 -21.59 -41.24
N LYS A 37 -60.57 -20.98 -40.85
CA LYS A 37 -60.57 -19.67 -40.16
C LYS A 37 -59.92 -19.76 -38.78
N GLU A 38 -60.21 -20.83 -38.03
CA GLU A 38 -59.61 -21.08 -36.72
C GLU A 38 -58.10 -21.32 -36.85
N ALA A 39 -57.67 -22.17 -37.78
CA ALA A 39 -56.26 -22.41 -38.06
C ALA A 39 -55.53 -21.13 -38.49
N ALA A 40 -56.14 -20.31 -39.35
CA ALA A 40 -55.59 -19.00 -39.72
C ALA A 40 -55.47 -18.06 -38.51
N GLY A 41 -56.47 -18.06 -37.62
CA GLY A 41 -56.45 -17.29 -36.38
C GLY A 41 -55.33 -17.72 -35.44
N ILE A 42 -55.13 -19.04 -35.27
CA ILE A 42 -54.04 -19.59 -34.45
C ILE A 42 -52.68 -19.18 -35.01
N ILE A 43 -52.49 -19.26 -36.33
CA ILE A 43 -51.24 -18.86 -36.98
C ILE A 43 -50.97 -17.37 -36.77
N GLU A 44 -51.98 -16.52 -36.93
CA GLU A 44 -51.83 -15.08 -36.76
C GLU A 44 -51.55 -14.69 -35.30
N GLU A 45 -52.27 -15.28 -34.35
CA GLU A 45 -51.99 -15.11 -32.93
C GLU A 45 -50.58 -15.59 -32.57
N SER A 46 -50.14 -16.72 -33.12
CA SER A 46 -48.79 -17.24 -32.90
C SER A 46 -47.72 -16.30 -33.44
N LYS A 47 -47.94 -15.70 -34.62
CA LYS A 47 -47.04 -14.70 -35.19
C LYS A 47 -46.96 -13.46 -34.32
N HIS A 48 -48.10 -12.92 -33.89
CA HIS A 48 -48.13 -11.76 -33.00
C HIS A 48 -47.43 -12.04 -31.67
N LYS A 49 -47.62 -13.22 -31.07
CA LYS A 49 -46.90 -13.61 -29.85
C LYS A 49 -45.40 -13.70 -30.09
N ALA A 50 -44.96 -14.28 -31.20
CA ALA A 50 -43.54 -14.36 -31.55
C ALA A 50 -42.92 -12.96 -31.74
N GLU A 51 -43.60 -12.05 -32.44
CA GLU A 51 -43.15 -10.66 -32.59
C GLU A 51 -43.06 -9.92 -31.26
N THR A 52 -44.05 -10.10 -30.38
CA THR A 52 -44.04 -9.51 -29.03
C THR A 52 -42.88 -10.05 -28.20
N LEU A 53 -42.68 -11.37 -28.18
CA LEU A 53 -41.56 -12.00 -27.47
C LEU A 53 -40.20 -11.52 -27.97
N LEU A 54 -40.03 -11.36 -29.30
CA LEU A 54 -38.81 -10.82 -29.87
C LEU A 54 -38.56 -9.38 -29.43
N LYS A 55 -39.60 -8.54 -29.44
CA LYS A 55 -39.50 -7.14 -28.98
C LYS A 55 -39.19 -7.06 -27.48
N GLU A 56 -39.86 -7.86 -26.66
CA GLU A 56 -39.60 -7.93 -25.22
C GLU A 56 -38.18 -8.40 -24.92
N ALA A 57 -37.68 -9.41 -25.64
CA ALA A 57 -36.31 -9.88 -25.52
C ALA A 57 -35.29 -8.82 -25.93
N GLU A 58 -35.56 -8.07 -27.01
CA GLU A 58 -34.70 -6.96 -27.44
C GLU A 58 -34.68 -5.83 -26.40
N VAL A 59 -35.83 -5.46 -25.86
CA VAL A 59 -35.95 -4.43 -24.80
C VAL A 59 -35.23 -4.88 -23.53
N GLY A 60 -35.45 -6.12 -23.07
CA GLY A 60 -34.78 -6.67 -21.90
C GLY A 60 -33.27 -6.75 -22.07
N THR A 61 -32.79 -7.07 -23.28
CA THR A 61 -31.35 -7.06 -23.59
C THR A 61 -30.79 -5.64 -23.53
N LYS A 62 -31.50 -4.63 -24.05
CA LYS A 62 -31.07 -3.23 -23.96
C LYS A 62 -31.06 -2.71 -22.53
N GLU A 63 -32.06 -3.06 -21.73
CA GLU A 63 -32.15 -2.68 -20.32
C GLU A 63 -31.02 -3.29 -19.50
N THR A 64 -30.75 -4.59 -19.67
CA THR A 64 -29.64 -5.27 -18.98
C THR A 64 -28.30 -4.69 -19.38
N LEU A 65 -28.07 -4.43 -20.67
CA LEU A 65 -26.85 -3.79 -21.16
C LEU A 65 -26.68 -2.37 -20.59
N PHE A 66 -27.76 -1.58 -20.55
CA PHE A 66 -27.73 -0.25 -19.98
C PHE A 66 -27.42 -0.28 -18.48
N ARG A 67 -28.04 -1.21 -17.73
CA ARG A 67 -27.76 -1.40 -16.30
C ARG A 67 -26.32 -1.80 -16.07
N MET A 68 -25.81 -2.79 -16.79
CA MET A 68 -24.41 -3.22 -16.71
C MET A 68 -23.44 -2.07 -17.01
N LYS A 69 -23.75 -1.25 -18.03
CA LYS A 69 -22.94 -0.07 -18.35
C LYS A 69 -22.96 0.96 -17.23
N SER A 70 -24.14 1.24 -16.67
CA SER A 70 -24.29 2.18 -15.54
C SER A 70 -23.52 1.70 -14.30
N ASP A 71 -23.61 0.41 -13.98
CA ASP A 71 -22.91 -0.18 -12.84
C ASP A 71 -21.38 -0.10 -13.05
N PHE A 72 -20.92 -0.44 -14.25
CA PHE A 72 -19.51 -0.30 -14.62
C PHE A 72 -19.01 1.14 -14.54
N ASP A 73 -19.77 2.12 -15.06
CA ASP A 73 -19.40 3.54 -15.03
C ASP A 73 -19.31 4.05 -13.58
N ASN A 74 -20.21 3.58 -12.70
CA ASN A 74 -20.19 3.91 -11.27
C ASN A 74 -18.96 3.29 -10.58
N GLU A 75 -18.70 2.01 -10.78
CA GLU A 75 -17.53 1.31 -10.21
C GLU A 75 -16.21 1.91 -10.70
N ALA A 76 -16.13 2.24 -11.99
CA ALA A 76 -14.96 2.90 -12.57
C ALA A 76 -14.75 4.30 -11.96
N LYS A 77 -15.82 5.05 -11.72
CA LYS A 77 -15.75 6.36 -11.07
C LYS A 77 -15.30 6.25 -9.61
N GLU A 78 -15.82 5.28 -8.86
CA GLU A 78 -15.41 5.02 -7.48
C GLU A 78 -13.94 4.60 -7.41
N THR A 79 -13.54 3.63 -8.22
CA THR A 79 -12.13 3.19 -8.34
C THR A 79 -11.21 4.35 -8.69
N ARG A 80 -11.61 5.21 -9.63
CA ARG A 80 -10.82 6.39 -10.01
C ARG A 80 -10.71 7.40 -8.87
N ALA A 81 -11.77 7.59 -8.08
CA ALA A 81 -11.75 8.48 -6.92
C ALA A 81 -10.85 7.92 -5.81
N GLU A 82 -10.89 6.62 -5.56
CA GLU A 82 -10.00 5.95 -4.61
C GLU A 82 -8.53 6.06 -5.03
N LEU A 83 -8.23 5.79 -6.30
CA LEU A 83 -6.89 5.90 -6.85
C LEU A 83 -6.34 7.32 -6.68
N LYS A 84 -7.14 8.34 -7.04
CA LYS A 84 -6.75 9.74 -6.86
C LYS A 84 -6.48 10.09 -5.39
N LYS A 85 -7.28 9.56 -4.45
CA LYS A 85 -7.06 9.76 -3.02
C LYS A 85 -5.77 9.11 -2.53
N ARG A 86 -5.46 7.89 -3.02
CA ARG A 86 -4.21 7.19 -2.72
C ARG A 86 -3.01 7.95 -3.29
N GLU A 87 -3.12 8.43 -4.52
CA GLU A 87 -2.10 9.24 -5.20
C GLU A 87 -1.78 10.52 -4.44
N THR A 88 -2.80 11.33 -4.07
CA THR A 88 -2.59 12.52 -3.25
C THR A 88 -1.90 12.20 -1.92
N ARG A 89 -2.27 11.10 -1.27
CA ARG A 89 -1.62 10.67 -0.01
C ARG A 89 -0.17 10.24 -0.22
N LEU A 90 0.15 9.63 -1.36
CA LEU A 90 1.52 9.24 -1.71
C LEU A 90 2.38 10.48 -1.96
N VAL A 91 1.90 11.44 -2.75
CA VAL A 91 2.60 12.71 -3.01
C VAL A 91 2.89 13.46 -1.70
N GLN A 92 1.90 13.56 -0.81
CA GLN A 92 2.12 14.19 0.51
C GLN A 92 3.17 13.48 1.36
N LYS A 93 3.24 12.15 1.28
CA LYS A 93 4.26 11.36 1.98
C LYS A 93 5.64 11.57 1.37
N GLU A 94 5.73 11.63 0.05
CA GLU A 94 6.96 11.89 -0.70
C GLU A 94 7.51 13.27 -0.34
N GLU A 95 6.69 14.32 -0.42
CA GLU A 95 7.09 15.68 0.02
C GLU A 95 7.54 15.73 1.50
N THR A 96 6.88 14.95 2.36
CA THR A 96 7.28 14.86 3.78
C THR A 96 8.62 14.14 3.95
N LEU A 97 8.88 13.10 3.15
CA LEU A 97 10.15 12.38 3.17
C LEU A 97 11.28 13.24 2.62
N ASP A 98 11.06 13.96 1.52
CA ASP A 98 12.04 14.87 0.93
C ASP A 98 12.46 15.95 1.93
N ARG A 99 11.49 16.58 2.61
CA ARG A 99 11.80 17.56 3.68
C ARG A 99 12.61 16.94 4.83
N LYS A 100 12.33 15.69 5.19
CA LYS A 100 13.11 14.99 6.23
C LYS A 100 14.52 14.66 5.75
N LEU A 101 14.67 14.28 4.48
CA LEU A 101 15.98 14.03 3.87
C LEU A 101 16.81 15.31 3.86
N GLU A 102 16.26 16.43 3.41
CA GLU A 102 16.93 17.74 3.45
C GLU A 102 17.37 18.12 4.88
N GLN A 103 16.51 17.90 5.88
CA GLN A 103 16.87 18.15 7.28
C GLN A 103 18.00 17.24 7.76
N VAL A 104 17.99 15.96 7.39
CA VAL A 104 19.04 15.01 7.75
C VAL A 104 20.35 15.41 7.08
N GLU A 105 20.34 15.75 5.80
CA GLU A 105 21.53 16.21 5.06
C GLU A 105 22.12 17.49 5.67
N GLN A 106 21.29 18.46 6.05
CA GLN A 106 21.77 19.67 6.74
C GLN A 106 22.44 19.35 8.07
N ARG A 107 21.84 18.43 8.86
CA ARG A 107 22.43 18.00 10.14
C ARG A 107 23.73 17.24 9.93
N ASP A 108 23.80 16.38 8.91
CA ASP A 108 25.02 15.62 8.58
C ASP A 108 26.17 16.53 8.16
N GLN A 109 25.89 17.57 7.36
CA GLN A 109 26.85 18.61 7.03
C GLN A 109 27.32 19.39 8.27
N GLU A 110 26.40 19.72 9.19
CA GLU A 110 26.76 20.37 10.45
C GLU A 110 27.65 19.47 11.32
N PHE A 111 27.30 18.19 11.46
CA PHE A 111 28.09 17.22 12.20
C PHE A 111 29.48 17.05 11.60
N THR A 112 29.58 16.88 10.27
CA THR A 112 30.86 16.79 9.56
C THR A 112 31.72 18.05 9.80
N ARG A 113 31.11 19.24 9.80
CA ARG A 113 31.83 20.49 10.10
C ARG A 113 32.33 20.52 11.54
N ARG A 114 31.51 20.10 12.51
CA ARG A 114 31.87 20.04 13.93
C ARG A 114 32.99 19.03 14.17
N GLU A 115 32.91 17.86 13.57
CA GLU A 115 33.92 16.80 13.64
C GLU A 115 35.28 17.30 13.16
N ARG A 116 35.33 17.95 11.99
CA ARG A 116 36.56 18.58 11.49
C ARG A 116 37.12 19.65 12.42
N LEU A 117 36.26 20.39 13.12
CA LEU A 117 36.68 21.42 14.06
C LEU A 117 37.24 20.80 15.35
N VAL A 118 36.63 19.72 15.84
CA VAL A 118 37.11 18.95 16.98
C VAL A 118 38.47 18.31 16.65
N GLN A 119 38.59 17.64 15.51
CA GLN A 119 39.85 17.03 15.07
C GLN A 119 40.99 18.06 14.95
N LYS A 120 40.71 19.26 14.43
CA LYS A 120 41.69 20.36 14.40
C LYS A 120 42.08 20.86 15.80
N ARG A 121 41.17 20.81 16.77
CA ARG A 121 41.47 21.19 18.16
C ARG A 121 42.30 20.12 18.84
N GLU A 122 41.97 18.85 18.65
CA GLU A 122 42.73 17.71 19.16
C GLU A 122 44.18 17.77 18.68
N GLN A 123 44.41 17.94 17.37
CA GLN A 123 45.76 18.10 16.82
C GLN A 123 46.53 19.29 17.42
N LYS A 124 45.85 20.40 17.71
CA LYS A 124 46.48 21.56 18.35
C LYS A 124 46.81 21.30 19.82
N ILE A 125 45.97 20.55 20.52
CA ILE A 125 46.19 20.18 21.92
C ILE A 125 47.38 19.22 21.97
N GLU A 126 47.39 18.18 21.14
CA GLU A 126 48.48 17.21 21.04
C GLU A 126 49.82 17.89 20.72
N ALA A 127 49.85 18.85 19.79
CA ALA A 127 51.06 19.63 19.50
C ALA A 127 51.54 20.46 20.70
N ARG A 128 50.62 21.05 21.48
CA ARG A 128 50.95 21.83 22.68
C ARG A 128 51.39 20.95 23.84
N GLU A 129 50.81 19.76 23.99
CA GLU A 129 51.24 18.77 24.98
C GLU A 129 52.68 18.36 24.70
N LEU A 130 53.01 18.06 23.45
CA LEU A 130 54.39 17.76 23.03
C LEU A 130 55.34 18.93 23.32
N GLU A 131 54.94 20.17 22.99
CA GLU A 131 55.74 21.37 23.27
C GLU A 131 55.96 21.57 24.78
N CYS A 132 54.91 21.43 25.59
CA CYS A 132 55.00 21.49 27.05
C CYS A 132 55.93 20.42 27.62
N ASP A 133 55.86 19.18 27.13
CA ASP A 133 56.72 18.09 27.55
C ASP A 133 58.19 18.38 27.22
N THR A 134 58.47 18.89 26.01
CA THR A 134 59.84 19.29 25.63
C THR A 134 60.38 20.45 26.47
N LEU A 135 59.55 21.46 26.75
CA LEU A 135 59.92 22.57 27.62
C LEU A 135 60.15 22.11 29.07
N LEU A 136 59.34 21.17 29.58
CA LEU A 136 59.52 20.56 30.89
C LEU A 136 60.85 19.80 30.99
N GLU A 137 61.20 19.02 29.97
CA GLU A 137 62.50 18.34 29.90
C GLU A 137 63.67 19.33 29.85
N GLU A 138 63.55 20.39 29.04
CA GLU A 138 64.60 21.40 28.94
C GLU A 138 64.77 22.19 30.24
N GLN A 139 63.68 22.58 30.90
CA GLN A 139 63.71 23.22 32.22
C GLN A 139 64.34 22.32 33.27
N LYS A 140 63.99 21.02 33.30
CA LYS A 140 64.64 20.03 34.19
C LYS A 140 66.15 20.00 33.93
N ARG A 141 66.57 19.89 32.67
CA ARG A 141 68.00 19.86 32.29
C ARG A 141 68.73 21.14 32.68
N GLN A 142 68.10 22.31 32.54
CA GLN A 142 68.68 23.58 32.96
C GLN A 142 68.80 23.68 34.48
N LEU A 143 67.79 23.24 35.24
CA LEU A 143 67.82 23.15 36.70
C LEU A 143 68.96 22.24 37.18
N GLU A 144 69.11 21.06 36.59
CA GLU A 144 70.23 20.14 36.90
C GLU A 144 71.58 20.80 36.64
N LYS A 145 71.70 21.57 35.56
CA LYS A 145 72.94 22.29 35.21
C LYS A 145 73.24 23.43 36.18
N ILE A 146 72.23 24.20 36.60
CA ILE A 146 72.39 25.31 37.56
C ILE A 146 72.72 24.78 38.95
N CYS A 147 72.03 23.74 39.39
CA CYS A 147 72.27 23.11 40.69
C CYS A 147 73.57 22.28 40.74
N GLY A 148 74.20 22.03 39.59
CA GLY A 148 75.43 21.23 39.48
C GLY A 148 75.27 19.76 39.91
N LEU A 149 74.02 19.33 40.08
CA LEU A 149 73.61 18.03 40.61
C LEU A 149 72.42 17.55 39.77
N THR A 150 72.43 16.28 39.37
CA THR A 150 71.26 15.66 38.73
C THR A 150 70.10 15.55 39.70
N SER A 151 68.86 15.40 39.21
CA SER A 151 67.70 15.28 40.10
C SER A 151 67.80 14.06 41.04
N GLU A 152 68.43 12.97 40.60
CA GLU A 152 68.73 11.82 41.46
C GLU A 152 69.81 12.15 42.49
N GLN A 153 70.87 12.85 42.11
CA GLN A 153 71.93 13.27 43.02
C GLN A 153 71.40 14.23 44.08
N ALA A 154 70.58 15.20 43.72
CA ALA A 154 69.94 16.13 44.66
C ALA A 154 69.02 15.38 45.64
N LYS A 155 68.26 14.38 45.16
CA LYS A 155 67.41 13.54 46.00
C LYS A 155 68.23 12.70 46.98
N ASP A 156 69.33 12.09 46.53
CA ASP A 156 70.24 11.31 47.38
C ASP A 156 70.93 12.20 48.42
N LEU A 157 71.33 13.42 48.04
CA LEU A 157 71.93 14.38 48.95
C LEU A 157 70.94 14.84 50.03
N LEU A 158 69.68 15.08 49.67
CA LEU A 158 68.61 15.41 50.62
C LEU A 158 68.34 14.25 51.58
N ILE A 159 68.24 13.02 51.07
CA ILE A 159 68.05 11.81 51.88
C ILE A 159 69.20 11.64 52.87
N ARG A 160 70.46 11.76 52.42
CA ARG A 160 71.63 11.67 53.30
C ARG A 160 71.68 12.79 54.34
N ALA A 161 71.28 14.02 53.97
CA ALA A 161 71.19 15.12 54.92
C ALA A 161 70.14 14.83 56.01
N MET A 162 68.96 14.36 55.63
CA MET A 162 67.91 13.94 56.56
C MET A 162 68.34 12.76 57.45
N GLU A 163 69.03 11.77 56.91
CA GLU A 163 69.59 10.65 57.69
C GLU A 163 70.62 11.13 58.71
N ASN A 164 71.52 12.03 58.32
CA ASN A 164 72.53 12.58 59.21
C ASN A 164 71.92 13.44 60.32
N GLU A 165 70.91 14.25 60.00
CA GLU A 165 70.18 15.06 60.98
C GLU A 165 69.39 14.18 61.96
N ALA A 166 68.72 13.14 61.46
CA ALA A 166 68.04 12.16 62.30
C ALA A 166 69.04 11.41 63.22
N ARG A 167 70.22 11.03 62.72
CA ARG A 167 71.29 10.43 63.54
C ARG A 167 71.83 11.40 64.57
N PHE A 168 71.99 12.67 64.23
CA PHE A 168 72.47 13.70 65.15
C PHE A 168 71.47 13.94 66.29
N GLU A 169 70.19 14.07 65.98
CA GLU A 169 69.13 14.21 66.99
C GLU A 169 68.99 12.93 67.84
N ALA A 170 69.11 11.74 67.24
CA ALA A 170 69.15 10.50 67.99
C ALA A 170 70.35 10.41 68.94
N ALA A 171 71.55 10.82 68.50
CA ALA A 171 72.74 10.86 69.35
C ALA A 171 72.62 11.88 70.49
N LYS A 172 72.00 13.03 70.23
CA LYS A 172 71.68 14.04 71.24
C LYS A 172 70.67 13.52 72.26
N LEU A 173 69.67 12.76 71.82
CA LEU A 173 68.70 12.09 72.69
C LEU A 173 69.37 11.03 73.56
N VAL A 174 70.22 10.16 72.97
CA VAL A 174 70.98 9.14 73.73
C VAL A 174 71.87 9.80 74.77
N LYS A 175 72.62 10.84 74.40
CA LYS A 175 73.48 11.58 75.34
C LYS A 175 72.67 12.26 76.45
N LYS A 176 71.42 12.66 76.17
CA LYS A 176 70.52 13.22 77.19
C LYS A 176 70.02 12.14 78.16
N ILE A 177 69.70 10.95 77.65
CA ILE A 177 69.29 9.78 78.45
C ILE A 177 70.45 9.23 79.29
N GLU A 178 71.69 9.26 78.81
CA GLU A 178 72.88 8.82 79.57
C GLU A 178 73.33 9.81 80.66
N ASN A 179 72.92 11.08 80.57
CA ASN A 179 73.24 12.11 81.57
C ASN A 179 72.07 12.38 82.54
N GLU A 180 70.99 11.61 82.44
CA GLU A 180 69.95 11.44 83.46
C GLU A 180 70.23 10.18 84.28
#